data_AF-A0A9E5LEA0-F1
#
_entry.id   AF-A0A9E5LEA0-F1
#
_cell.length_a   1.000
_cell.length_b   1.000
_cell.length_c   1.000
_cell.angle_alpha   90.00
_cell.angle_beta   90.00
_cell.angle_gamma   90.00
#
_symmetry.space_group_name_H-M   'P 1'
#
loop_
_entity.id
_entity.type
_entity.pdbx_description
1 polymer ?
#
loop_
_entity_poly.entity_id
_entity_poly.type
_entity_poly.pdbx_seq_one_letter_code
_entity_poly.pdbx_strand_id
1 'polypeptide(L)'
;MTDIAPKHRFKRTATVLQSRIREVSEGRGFAQSRVLTHWLEIVGADIAAITRPVEVSYGRGGMGATLSILTTGAHAPVIEMQKEAIRTKVNAIYGYNAIARVRITQTAPIGFSEGQVEFQAKP
;
A
#
# COMPACT_ATOMS: atom_id res chain seq x y z
N MET A 1 -11.45 -58.67 -17.21
CA MET A 1 -10.13 -58.20 -16.72
C MET A 1 -10.22 -56.70 -16.53
N THR A 2 -10.89 -56.29 -15.45
CA THR A 2 -10.96 -54.92 -14.92
C THR A 2 -9.79 -54.85 -13.90
N ASP A 3 -9.00 -53.79 -13.73
CA ASP A 3 -9.42 -52.47 -13.27
C ASP A 3 -8.17 -51.58 -12.98
N ILE A 4 -8.31 -50.29 -13.28
CA ILE A 4 -7.78 -49.08 -12.62
C ILE A 4 -6.26 -48.80 -12.49
N ALA A 5 -5.86 -47.73 -13.18
CA ALA A 5 -4.69 -46.90 -12.92
C ALA A 5 -4.87 -46.03 -11.65
N PRO A 6 -3.87 -45.87 -10.77
CA PRO A 6 -3.97 -44.96 -9.64
C PRO A 6 -3.61 -43.53 -10.06
N LYS A 7 -4.62 -42.71 -10.40
CA LYS A 7 -4.52 -41.24 -10.30
C LYS A 7 -5.14 -40.85 -8.96
N HIS A 8 -4.37 -40.22 -8.06
CA HIS A 8 -4.78 -39.17 -7.11
C HIS A 8 -3.83 -39.11 -5.91
N ARG A 9 -2.78 -38.28 -5.94
CA ARG A 9 -2.07 -37.87 -4.70
C ARG A 9 -1.61 -36.41 -4.61
N PHE A 10 -1.93 -35.55 -5.58
CA PHE A 10 -1.49 -34.13 -5.57
C PHE A 10 -2.51 -33.12 -5.02
N LYS A 11 -3.70 -33.54 -4.56
CA LYS A 11 -4.77 -32.60 -4.12
C LYS A 11 -4.64 -32.10 -2.68
N ARG A 12 -3.79 -32.67 -1.81
CA ARG A 12 -3.74 -32.31 -0.37
C ARG A 12 -2.79 -31.15 -0.02
N THR A 13 -1.77 -30.88 -0.84
CA THR A 13 -0.80 -29.80 -0.58
C THR A 13 -1.22 -28.46 -1.17
N ALA A 14 -2.02 -28.46 -2.25
CA ALA A 14 -2.52 -27.23 -2.87
C ALA A 14 -3.48 -26.44 -1.96
N THR A 15 -4.33 -27.12 -1.19
CA THR A 15 -5.36 -26.46 -0.37
C THR A 15 -4.76 -25.66 0.80
N VAL A 16 -3.74 -26.19 1.49
CA VAL A 16 -3.08 -25.49 2.61
C VAL A 16 -2.32 -24.25 2.12
N LEU A 17 -1.67 -24.35 0.95
CA LEU A 17 -0.98 -23.22 0.34
C LEU A 17 -1.98 -22.15 -0.15
N GLN A 18 -3.08 -22.56 -0.77
CA GLN A 18 -4.15 -21.65 -1.20
C GLN A 18 -4.78 -20.90 -0.03
N SER A 19 -5.06 -21.57 1.10
CA SER A 19 -5.60 -20.92 2.29
C SER A 19 -4.64 -19.86 2.85
N ARG A 20 -3.35 -20.18 3.00
CA ARG A 20 -2.35 -19.21 3.48
C ARG A 20 -2.15 -18.04 2.52
N ILE A 21 -2.15 -18.29 1.21
CA ILE A 21 -2.08 -17.22 0.20
C ILE A 21 -3.28 -16.29 0.34
N ARG A 22 -4.48 -16.85 0.51
CA ARG A 22 -5.73 -16.10 0.67
C ARG A 22 -5.72 -15.24 1.94
N GLU A 23 -5.41 -15.81 3.09
CA GLU A 23 -5.34 -15.09 4.38
C GLU A 23 -4.34 -13.92 4.32
N VAL A 24 -3.17 -14.16 3.74
CA VAL A 24 -2.15 -13.12 3.57
C VAL A 24 -2.61 -12.04 2.58
N SER A 25 -3.32 -12.41 1.51
CA SER A 25 -3.87 -11.44 0.55
C SER A 25 -5.00 -10.59 1.14
N GLU A 26 -5.86 -11.18 1.97
CA GLU A 26 -6.94 -10.48 2.68
C GLU A 26 -6.36 -9.50 3.71
N GLY A 27 -5.35 -9.94 4.49
CA GLY A 27 -4.63 -9.06 5.42
C GLY A 27 -3.92 -7.90 4.73
N ARG A 28 -3.29 -8.13 3.56
CA ARG A 28 -2.68 -7.07 2.74
C ARG A 28 -3.72 -6.07 2.23
N GLY A 29 -4.86 -6.54 1.74
CA GLY A 29 -5.93 -5.69 1.24
C GLY A 29 -6.53 -4.81 2.34
N PHE A 30 -6.72 -5.38 3.54
CA PHE A 30 -7.22 -4.65 4.70
C PHE A 30 -6.23 -3.56 5.17
N ALA A 31 -4.95 -3.89 5.26
CA ALA A 31 -3.94 -2.92 5.68
C ALA A 31 -3.71 -1.82 4.62
N GLN A 32 -3.80 -2.15 3.32
CA GLN A 32 -3.84 -1.14 2.26
C GLN A 32 -5.03 -0.21 2.44
N SER A 33 -6.24 -0.75 2.68
CA SER A 33 -7.44 0.04 2.93
C SER A 33 -7.25 1.00 4.12
N ARG A 34 -6.69 0.52 5.24
CA ARG A 34 -6.37 1.34 6.43
C ARG A 34 -5.46 2.52 6.10
N VAL A 35 -4.35 2.27 5.37
CA VAL A 35 -3.42 3.34 4.98
C VAL A 35 -4.10 4.42 4.15
N LEU A 36 -4.98 4.02 3.23
CA LEU A 36 -5.69 4.96 2.35
C LEU A 36 -6.80 5.75 3.07
N THR A 37 -7.41 5.19 4.11
CA THR A 37 -8.59 5.76 4.79
C THR A 37 -8.26 6.50 6.09
N HIS A 38 -7.19 6.12 6.79
CA HIS A 38 -6.84 6.67 8.11
C HIS A 38 -5.48 7.37 8.09
N TRP A 39 -5.12 8.01 6.97
CA TRP A 39 -3.80 8.60 6.77
C TRP A 39 -3.41 9.59 7.87
N LEU A 40 -4.33 10.48 8.26
CA LEU A 40 -4.13 11.47 9.31
C LEU A 40 -3.67 10.85 10.63
N GLU A 41 -4.32 9.79 11.06
CA GLU A 41 -4.01 9.09 12.31
C GLU A 41 -2.63 8.40 12.23
N ILE A 42 -2.27 7.90 11.05
CA ILE A 42 -1.02 7.17 10.83
C ILE A 42 0.18 8.12 10.81
N VAL A 43 0.11 9.20 10.04
CA VAL A 43 1.27 10.09 9.84
C VAL A 43 1.27 11.32 10.72
N GLY A 44 0.13 11.69 11.28
CA GLY A 44 -0.08 12.91 12.06
C GLY A 44 -0.50 14.11 11.19
N ALA A 45 -1.03 15.14 11.85
CA ALA A 45 -1.62 16.32 11.22
C ALA A 45 -0.67 17.04 10.26
N ASP A 46 0.59 17.27 10.66
CA ASP A 46 1.54 18.05 9.86
C ASP A 46 1.83 17.40 8.50
N ILE A 47 2.03 16.08 8.49
CA ILE A 47 2.32 15.33 7.26
C ILE A 47 1.04 15.17 6.43
N ALA A 48 -0.09 14.87 7.07
CA ALA A 48 -1.37 14.68 6.39
C ALA A 48 -1.93 15.98 5.77
N ALA A 49 -1.57 17.14 6.32
CA ALA A 49 -1.96 18.44 5.77
C ALA A 49 -1.38 18.70 4.37
N ILE A 50 -0.22 18.12 4.07
CA ILE A 50 0.52 18.36 2.82
C ILE A 50 0.69 17.11 1.96
N THR A 51 0.18 15.96 2.40
CA THR A 51 0.29 14.70 1.67
C THR A 51 -0.99 13.87 1.65
N ARG A 52 -1.13 13.05 0.62
CA ARG A 52 -2.19 12.02 0.55
C ARG A 52 -1.60 10.70 0.06
N PRO A 53 -1.98 9.54 0.63
CA PRO A 53 -1.54 8.25 0.14
C PRO A 53 -2.36 7.93 -1.13
N VAL A 54 -1.70 7.50 -2.19
CA VAL A 54 -2.35 7.21 -3.47
C VAL A 54 -2.60 5.73 -3.64
N GLU A 55 -1.56 4.93 -3.45
CA GLU A 55 -1.64 3.48 -3.61
C GLU A 55 -0.52 2.77 -2.83
N VAL A 56 -0.77 1.50 -2.56
CA VAL A 56 0.26 0.55 -2.12
C VAL A 56 0.40 -0.49 -3.23
N SER A 57 1.50 -0.45 -3.98
CA SER A 57 1.75 -1.35 -5.10
C SER A 57 2.74 -2.46 -4.71
N TYR A 58 2.43 -3.69 -5.11
CA TYR A 58 3.27 -4.86 -4.83
C TYR A 58 4.00 -5.26 -6.11
N GLY A 59 5.32 -5.12 -6.13
CA GLY A 59 6.15 -5.52 -7.27
C GLY A 59 6.17 -7.04 -7.46
N ARG A 60 6.33 -7.48 -8.71
CA ARG A 60 6.60 -8.89 -9.02
C ARG A 60 8.00 -9.24 -8.51
N GLY A 61 8.09 -10.11 -7.50
CA GLY A 61 9.38 -10.56 -6.94
C GLY A 61 9.55 -10.42 -5.43
N GLY A 62 8.54 -9.94 -4.70
CA GLY A 62 8.47 -10.11 -3.24
C GLY A 62 9.37 -9.20 -2.39
N MET A 63 10.04 -8.20 -2.97
CA MET A 63 10.87 -7.22 -2.23
C MET A 63 10.07 -6.19 -1.41
N GLY A 64 8.88 -6.54 -0.93
CA GLY A 64 7.96 -5.63 -0.24
C GLY A 64 7.19 -4.69 -1.16
N ALA A 65 6.27 -3.91 -0.59
CA ALA A 65 5.41 -2.98 -1.30
C ALA A 65 6.04 -1.59 -1.44
N THR A 66 5.55 -0.82 -2.41
CA THR A 66 5.84 0.60 -2.55
C THR A 66 4.59 1.41 -2.21
N LEU A 67 4.72 2.34 -1.27
CA LEU A 67 3.69 3.34 -0.97
C LEU A 67 3.94 4.58 -1.83
N SER A 68 2.97 4.93 -2.68
CA SER A 68 2.98 6.18 -3.44
C SER A 68 2.25 7.27 -2.66
N ILE A 69 2.90 8.42 -2.46
CA ILE A 69 2.36 9.58 -1.73
C ILE A 69 2.32 10.78 -2.66
N LEU A 70 1.14 11.41 -2.75
CA LEU A 70 0.93 12.66 -3.45
C LEU A 70 1.29 13.84 -2.54
N THR A 71 2.00 14.82 -3.07
CA THR A 71 2.29 16.12 -2.44
C THR A 71 2.39 17.20 -3.51
N THR A 72 2.32 18.48 -3.12
CA THR A 72 2.66 19.58 -4.04
C THR A 72 4.17 19.68 -4.23
N GLY A 73 4.61 20.27 -5.36
CA GLY A 73 6.04 20.46 -5.65
C GLY A 73 6.78 21.27 -4.59
N ALA A 74 6.11 22.26 -3.97
CA ALA A 74 6.68 23.08 -2.90
C ALA A 74 7.03 22.26 -1.63
N HIS A 75 6.27 21.19 -1.35
CA HIS A 75 6.49 20.33 -0.18
C HIS A 75 7.30 19.06 -0.50
N ALA A 76 7.55 18.75 -1.76
CA ALA A 76 8.28 17.53 -2.15
C ALA A 76 9.65 17.35 -1.46
N PRO A 77 10.51 18.39 -1.31
CA PRO A 77 11.81 18.23 -0.65
C PRO A 77 11.69 17.84 0.83
N VAL A 78 10.75 18.46 1.57
CA VAL A 78 10.55 18.13 2.99
C VAL A 78 9.97 16.72 3.17
N ILE A 79 9.08 16.29 2.28
CA ILE A 79 8.53 14.93 2.32
C ILE A 79 9.59 13.90 1.93
N GLU A 80 10.50 14.19 0.99
CA GLU A 80 11.64 13.32 0.66
C GLU A 80 12.54 13.09 1.88
N MET A 81 12.83 14.14 2.65
CA MET A 81 13.60 14.02 3.89
C MET A 81 12.87 13.19 4.96
N GLN A 82 11.54 13.28 5.01
CA GLN A 82 10.72 12.58 6.02
C GLN A 82 10.28 11.17 5.59
N LYS A 83 10.59 10.72 4.37
CA LYS A 83 10.01 9.49 3.80
C LYS A 83 10.27 8.23 4.63
N GLU A 84 11.43 8.11 5.28
CA GLU A 84 11.74 6.96 6.13
C GLU A 84 10.97 6.97 7.45
N ALA A 85 10.72 8.16 8.01
CA ALA A 85 9.85 8.31 9.17
C ALA A 85 8.40 7.96 8.82
N ILE A 86 7.91 8.43 7.67
CA ILE A 86 6.58 8.07 7.14
C ILE A 86 6.49 6.55 6.94
N ARG A 87 7.47 5.95 6.28
CA ARG A 87 7.54 4.50 6.06
C ARG A 87 7.48 3.72 7.38
N THR A 88 8.19 4.18 8.41
CA THR A 88 8.20 3.56 9.73
C THR A 88 6.81 3.62 10.38
N LYS A 89 6.17 4.79 10.37
CA LYS A 89 4.79 4.97 10.89
C LYS A 89 3.79 4.05 10.18
N VAL A 90 3.88 3.96 8.85
CA VAL A 90 3.01 3.08 8.06
C VAL A 90 3.26 1.61 8.38
N ASN A 91 4.51 1.17 8.46
CA ASN A 91 4.84 -0.23 8.78
C ASN A 91 4.41 -0.65 10.20
N ALA A 92 4.29 0.29 11.14
CA ALA A 92 3.75 0.01 12.46
C ALA A 92 2.30 -0.50 12.41
N ILE A 93 1.51 -0.06 11.43
CA ILE A 93 0.14 -0.54 11.21
C ILE A 93 0.11 -2.00 10.75
N TYR A 94 1.09 -2.40 9.95
CA TYR A 94 1.22 -3.79 9.50
C TYR A 94 1.79 -4.71 10.59
N GLY A 95 2.54 -4.17 11.55
CA GLY A 95 3.29 -4.95 12.53
C GLY A 95 4.55 -5.64 11.97
N TYR A 96 4.91 -5.35 10.71
CA TYR A 96 6.10 -5.85 10.03
C TYR A 96 6.52 -4.87 8.91
N ASN A 97 7.67 -5.11 8.28
CA ASN A 97 8.19 -4.28 7.18
C ASN A 97 7.49 -4.60 5.85
N ALA A 98 6.22 -4.18 5.72
CA ALA A 98 5.39 -4.39 4.54
C ALA A 98 5.75 -3.43 3.39
N ILE A 99 5.99 -2.16 3.73
CA ILE A 99 6.40 -1.10 2.83
C ILE A 99 7.92 -1.04 2.81
N ALA A 100 8.50 -1.43 1.67
CA ALA A 100 9.93 -1.37 1.44
C ALA A 100 10.37 0.02 0.97
N ARG A 101 9.51 0.73 0.23
CA ARG A 101 9.85 2.03 -0.37
C ARG A 101 8.67 2.99 -0.32
N VAL A 102 8.99 4.27 -0.19
CA VAL A 102 8.05 5.37 -0.38
C VAL A 102 8.43 6.10 -1.67
N ARG A 103 7.46 6.28 -2.56
CA ARG A 103 7.58 7.07 -3.78
C ARG A 103 6.78 8.34 -3.61
N ILE A 104 7.41 9.48 -3.86
CA ILE A 104 6.73 10.77 -3.85
C ILE A 104 6.34 11.12 -5.28
N THR A 105 5.08 11.54 -5.45
CA THR A 105 4.54 11.98 -6.74
C THR A 105 3.85 13.34 -6.60
N GLN A 106 3.83 14.08 -7.69
CA GLN A 106 3.10 15.36 -7.81
C GLN A 106 1.83 15.20 -8.67
N THR A 107 1.68 14.04 -9.30
CA THR A 107 0.51 13.67 -10.11
C THR A 107 0.01 12.33 -9.62
N ALA A 108 -1.27 12.22 -9.29
CA ALA A 108 -1.85 10.92 -8.99
C ALA A 108 -2.00 10.12 -10.32
N PRO A 109 -1.58 8.84 -10.40
CA PRO A 109 -1.86 7.98 -11.54
C PRO A 109 -3.37 7.73 -11.76
N ILE A 110 -4.22 8.04 -10.78
CA ILE A 110 -5.64 8.25 -11.02
C ILE A 110 -5.82 9.60 -11.73
N GLY A 111 -5.91 9.55 -13.06
CA GLY A 111 -6.13 10.73 -13.89
C GLY A 111 -7.33 11.55 -13.39
N PHE A 112 -7.19 12.87 -13.44
CA PHE A 112 -8.23 13.90 -13.49
C PHE A 112 -9.66 13.44 -13.16
N SER A 113 -9.94 13.02 -11.94
CA SER A 113 -11.30 12.85 -11.44
C SER A 113 -11.31 13.11 -9.94
N GLU A 114 -11.88 14.28 -9.62
CA GLU A 114 -12.37 14.75 -8.33
C GLU A 114 -11.35 15.02 -7.21
N GLY A 115 -11.14 16.31 -6.98
CA GLY A 115 -10.49 16.84 -5.80
C GLY A 115 -9.97 18.24 -6.08
N GLN A 116 -10.87 19.24 -6.03
CA GLN A 116 -10.55 20.64 -6.23
C GLN A 116 -9.32 21.06 -5.42
N VAL A 117 -8.31 21.56 -6.11
CA VAL A 117 -7.34 22.47 -5.50
C VAL A 117 -8.06 23.80 -5.40
N GLU A 118 -8.82 24.00 -4.31
CA GLU A 118 -9.28 25.34 -3.95
C GLU A 118 -8.04 26.15 -3.57
N PHE A 119 -7.56 26.95 -4.52
CA PHE A 119 -6.62 28.02 -4.21
C PHE A 119 -7.38 29.06 -3.40
N GLN A 120 -7.30 28.99 -2.06
CA GLN A 120 -7.67 30.13 -1.23
C GLN A 120 -6.67 31.27 -1.48
N ALA A 121 -7.02 32.15 -2.42
CA ALA A 121 -6.50 33.50 -2.42
C ALA A 121 -7.19 34.24 -1.27
N LYS A 122 -6.41 34.59 -0.25
CA LYS A 122 -6.87 35.40 0.89
C LYS A 122 -6.99 36.87 0.43
N PRO A 123 -8.07 37.59 0.77
CA PRO A 123 -8.21 39.02 0.45
C PRO A 123 -7.20 39.89 1.19
#